data_AF-A0AAV6YTM1-F1
#
_entry.id   AF-A0AAV6YTM1-F1
#
_cell.length_a   1.000
_cell.length_b   1.000
_cell.length_c   1.000
_cell.angle_alpha   90.00
_cell.angle_beta   90.00
_cell.angle_gamma   90.00
#
_symmetry.space_group_name_H-M   'P 1'
#
loop_
_entity.id
_entity.type
_entity.pdbx_description
1 polymer ?
#
loop_
_entity_poly.entity_id
_entity_poly.type
_entity_poly.pdbx_seq_one_letter_code
_entity_poly.pdbx_strand_id
1 'polypeptide(L)'
;MSVYPHVLVVDVGPPGWAAVKSVLCEALRNVLCLAASAAHPGERISVYTVRDRHQCLLPLLEMRGNLSRLQRCLSELQAIALEGSGAVRVPSLSLAVLDALQQNRQRMQHGSSGAAGGFVEVTIVSTRPRCDLLHDLDRGLKEGDLSTLRRLLLLHVSCDVEENRLEPEMSPDQGAHVYDIDFHAILPDVLSLEIFLKSWLLESNGEKEKCQLIFPAGAQCERKFHRK
;
A
#
# COMPACT_ATOMS: atom_id res chain seq x y z
N MET A 1 -4.09 -11.79 -17.07
CA MET A 1 -4.44 -10.71 -16.13
C MET A 1 -3.15 -10.28 -15.46
N SER A 2 -2.81 -8.98 -15.49
CA SER A 2 -1.51 -8.51 -15.00
C SER A 2 -1.63 -8.16 -13.52
N VAL A 3 -1.12 -9.00 -12.64
CA VAL A 3 -0.96 -8.69 -11.22
C VAL A 3 0.29 -7.82 -11.09
N TYR A 4 0.15 -6.61 -10.53
CA TYR A 4 1.27 -5.70 -10.35
C TYR A 4 1.88 -5.89 -8.96
N PRO A 5 3.21 -5.81 -8.82
CA PRO A 5 3.86 -5.71 -7.52
C PRO A 5 3.39 -4.46 -6.77
N HIS A 6 3.16 -4.62 -5.47
CA HIS A 6 2.77 -3.54 -4.56
C HIS A 6 3.97 -3.16 -3.69
N VAL A 7 4.24 -1.86 -3.57
CA VAL A 7 5.28 -1.33 -2.69
C VAL A 7 4.63 -0.45 -1.64
N LEU A 8 4.86 -0.77 -0.37
CA LEU A 8 4.44 0.05 0.76
C LEU A 8 5.65 0.81 1.29
N VAL A 9 5.58 2.14 1.26
CA VAL A 9 6.58 3.01 1.91
C VAL A 9 5.93 3.61 3.14
N VAL A 10 6.48 3.34 4.32
CA VAL A 10 5.94 3.84 5.59
C VAL A 10 6.83 4.96 6.13
N ASP A 11 6.26 6.14 6.27
CA ASP A 11 6.94 7.29 6.85
C ASP A 11 6.86 7.24 8.38
N VAL A 12 8.00 6.93 9.02
CA VAL A 12 8.14 6.70 10.47
C VAL A 12 8.90 7.84 11.16
N GLY A 13 9.14 8.94 10.45
CA GLY A 13 9.76 10.16 10.95
C GLY A 13 8.83 11.20 11.60
N PRO A 14 7.53 11.31 11.27
CA PRO A 14 6.71 12.37 11.84
C PRO A 14 6.22 12.02 13.25
N PRO A 15 5.95 13.02 14.12
CA PRO A 15 5.56 12.78 15.51
C PRO A 15 4.25 11.98 15.66
N GLY A 16 3.33 12.09 14.71
CA GLY A 16 2.07 11.32 14.70
C GLY A 16 2.25 9.81 14.47
N TRP A 17 3.43 9.35 14.02
CA TRP A 17 3.70 7.92 13.81
C TRP A 17 3.44 7.08 15.06
N ALA A 18 3.69 7.64 16.25
CA ALA A 18 3.46 6.98 17.54
C ALA A 18 2.07 6.37 17.66
N ALA A 19 1.05 7.15 17.29
CA ALA A 19 -0.36 6.79 17.41
C ALA A 19 -0.78 5.81 16.30
N VAL A 20 -0.22 5.96 15.10
CA VAL A 20 -0.59 5.16 13.93
C VAL A 20 0.12 3.80 13.90
N LYS A 21 1.31 3.70 14.49
CA LYS A 21 2.18 2.53 14.40
C LYS A 21 1.49 1.21 14.76
N SER A 22 0.84 1.15 15.93
CA SER A 22 0.16 -0.07 16.39
C SER A 22 -1.00 -0.43 15.49
N VAL A 23 -1.80 0.58 15.11
CA VAL A 23 -2.99 0.43 14.27
C VAL A 23 -2.61 -0.08 12.88
N LEU A 24 -1.59 0.53 12.26
CA LEU A 24 -1.10 0.11 10.94
C LEU A 24 -0.50 -1.30 11.00
N CYS A 25 0.32 -1.61 12.00
CA CYS A 25 0.89 -2.95 12.15
C CYS A 25 -0.20 -4.01 12.34
N GLU A 26 -1.26 -3.70 13.07
CA GLU A 26 -2.39 -4.60 13.28
C GLU A 26 -3.20 -4.80 11.98
N ALA A 27 -3.56 -3.72 11.29
CA ALA A 27 -4.26 -3.81 10.01
C ALA A 27 -3.42 -4.57 8.96
N LEU A 28 -2.13 -4.28 8.83
CA LEU A 28 -1.23 -5.01 7.92
C LEU A 28 -1.13 -6.49 8.29
N ARG A 29 -1.04 -6.83 9.58
CA ARG A 29 -1.02 -8.22 10.02
C ARG A 29 -2.29 -8.96 9.59
N ASN A 30 -3.46 -8.34 9.74
CA ASN A 30 -4.73 -8.96 9.34
C ASN A 30 -4.74 -9.22 7.82
N VAL A 31 -4.41 -8.21 7.02
CA VAL A 31 -4.45 -8.32 5.55
C VAL A 31 -3.37 -9.25 5.01
N LEU A 32 -2.13 -9.18 5.51
CA LEU A 32 -1.03 -10.01 5.03
C LEU A 32 -1.20 -11.49 5.39
N CYS A 33 -1.78 -11.79 6.56
CA CYS A 33 -2.15 -13.17 6.91
C CYS A 33 -3.17 -13.73 5.91
N LEU A 34 -4.18 -12.93 5.55
CA LEU A 34 -5.18 -13.30 4.54
C LEU A 34 -4.52 -13.50 3.18
N ALA A 35 -3.72 -12.52 2.71
CA ALA A 35 -3.03 -12.56 1.43
C ALA A 35 -2.07 -13.76 1.29
N ALA A 36 -1.33 -14.09 2.36
CA ALA A 36 -0.41 -15.23 2.37
C ALA A 36 -1.14 -16.59 2.31
N SER A 37 -2.39 -16.64 2.77
CA SER A 37 -3.25 -17.83 2.76
C SER A 37 -4.13 -17.94 1.51
N ALA A 38 -4.32 -16.85 0.79
CA ALA A 38 -5.18 -16.77 -0.38
C ALA A 38 -4.63 -17.67 -1.51
N ALA A 39 -5.53 -18.35 -2.23
CA ALA A 39 -5.16 -19.24 -3.33
C ALA A 39 -4.67 -18.51 -4.60
N HIS A 40 -4.55 -17.17 -4.54
CA HIS A 40 -4.37 -16.29 -5.69
C HIS A 40 -2.89 -16.31 -6.11
N PRO A 41 -2.55 -16.46 -7.39
CA PRO A 41 -1.15 -16.53 -7.81
C PRO A 41 -0.46 -15.16 -7.80
N GLY A 42 0.69 -15.08 -7.13
CA GLY A 42 1.78 -14.19 -7.55
C GLY A 42 1.73 -12.72 -7.14
N GLU A 43 0.83 -12.31 -6.24
CA GLU A 43 0.89 -10.97 -5.65
C GLU A 43 2.18 -10.82 -4.83
N ARG A 44 2.94 -9.78 -5.16
CA ARG A 44 4.23 -9.48 -4.54
C ARG A 44 4.13 -8.17 -3.80
N ILE A 45 4.74 -8.14 -2.62
CA ILE A 45 4.81 -6.94 -1.78
C ILE A 45 6.25 -6.62 -1.43
N SER A 46 6.57 -5.34 -1.38
CA SER A 46 7.80 -4.83 -0.77
C SER A 46 7.43 -3.77 0.29
N VAL A 47 8.20 -3.70 1.36
CA VAL A 47 7.96 -2.76 2.46
C VAL A 47 9.23 -1.97 2.75
N TYR A 48 9.09 -0.65 2.73
CA TYR A 48 10.12 0.31 3.06
C TYR A 48 9.69 1.14 4.26
N THR A 49 10.67 1.62 5.01
CA THR A 49 10.47 2.62 6.05
C THR A 49 11.35 3.82 5.81
N VAL A 50 10.84 4.99 6.17
CA VAL A 50 11.51 6.26 5.91
C VAL A 50 11.50 7.14 7.15
N ARG A 51 12.69 7.59 7.55
CA ARG A 51 12.90 8.63 8.58
C ARG A 51 13.93 9.63 8.07
N ASP A 52 15.18 9.48 8.49
CA ASP A 52 16.33 10.25 7.99
C ASP A 52 16.90 9.59 6.73
N ARG A 53 16.76 8.27 6.64
CA ARG A 53 17.14 7.43 5.51
C ARG A 53 15.99 6.49 5.16
N HIS A 54 15.99 5.97 3.94
CA HIS A 54 15.11 4.88 3.57
C HIS A 54 15.75 3.54 3.96
N GLN A 55 14.95 2.60 4.43
CA GLN A 55 15.35 1.24 4.74
C GLN A 55 14.34 0.27 4.13
N CYS A 56 14.83 -0.69 3.33
CA CYS A 56 14.02 -1.80 2.86
C CYS A 56 13.90 -2.84 3.99
N LEU A 57 12.69 -3.02 4.54
CA LEU A 57 12.40 -4.06 5.53
C LEU A 57 12.05 -5.39 4.86
N LEU A 58 11.37 -5.30 3.72
CA LEU A 58 10.96 -6.46 2.95
C LEU A 58 11.25 -6.20 1.48
N PRO A 59 12.28 -6.83 0.88
CA PRO A 59 12.48 -6.76 -0.56
C PRO A 59 11.31 -7.43 -1.27
N LEU A 60 11.12 -7.14 -2.54
CA LEU A 60 9.95 -7.60 -3.29
C LEU A 60 9.75 -9.12 -3.21
N LEU A 61 8.71 -9.54 -2.50
CA LEU A 61 8.50 -10.91 -2.08
C LEU A 61 7.09 -11.40 -2.44
N GLU A 62 6.98 -12.64 -2.90
CA GLU A 62 5.70 -13.30 -3.11
C GLU A 62 5.04 -13.62 -1.77
N MET A 63 3.82 -13.13 -1.54
CA MET A 63 3.17 -13.25 -0.24
C MET A 63 2.83 -14.70 0.10
N ARG A 64 2.40 -15.47 -0.90
CA ARG A 64 2.03 -16.87 -0.75
C ARG A 64 3.21 -17.70 -0.21
N GLY A 65 2.96 -18.43 0.87
CA GLY A 65 3.96 -19.32 1.49
C GLY A 65 5.08 -18.60 2.25
N ASN A 66 5.09 -17.27 2.34
CA ASN A 66 6.13 -16.48 3.00
C ASN A 66 5.67 -15.77 4.28
N LEU A 67 4.67 -16.33 4.98
CA LEU A 67 4.10 -15.74 6.19
C LEU A 67 5.15 -15.41 7.26
N SER A 68 6.17 -16.26 7.44
CA SER A 68 7.24 -16.03 8.43
C SER A 68 8.06 -14.78 8.12
N ARG A 69 8.35 -14.50 6.84
CA ARG A 69 9.06 -13.28 6.41
C ARG A 69 8.19 -12.04 6.60
N LEU A 70 6.88 -12.15 6.31
CA LEU A 70 5.92 -11.07 6.53
C LEU A 70 5.79 -10.73 8.02
N GLN A 71 5.65 -11.73 8.88
CA GLN A 71 5.60 -11.54 10.34
C GLN A 71 6.88 -10.91 10.90
N ARG A 72 8.04 -11.30 10.37
CA ARG A 72 9.31 -10.67 10.73
C ARG A 72 9.35 -9.20 10.32
N CYS A 73 8.95 -8.87 9.09
CA CYS A 73 8.85 -7.49 8.63
C CYS A 73 7.95 -6.63 9.55
N LEU A 74 6.80 -7.17 9.96
CA LEU A 74 5.89 -6.48 10.89
C LEU A 74 6.50 -6.29 12.27
N SER A 75 7.21 -7.30 12.77
CA SER A 75 7.93 -7.21 14.05
C SER A 75 9.03 -6.15 13.99
N GLU A 76 9.76 -6.06 12.88
CA GLU A 76 10.77 -5.02 12.65
C GLU A 76 10.13 -3.64 12.56
N LEU A 77 9.03 -3.48 11.81
CA LEU A 77 8.26 -2.24 11.74
C LEU A 77 7.75 -1.80 13.13
N GLN A 78 7.30 -2.76 13.94
CA GLN A 78 6.85 -2.52 15.31
C GLN A 78 8.02 -2.24 16.27
N ALA A 79 9.24 -2.69 15.97
CA ALA A 79 10.42 -2.43 16.79
C ALA A 79 11.07 -1.06 16.52
N ILE A 80 10.71 -0.38 15.42
CA ILE A 80 11.26 0.94 15.08
C ILE A 80 11.02 1.92 16.23
N ALA A 81 12.11 2.39 16.85
CA ALA A 81 12.07 3.33 17.96
C ALA A 81 11.41 4.64 17.53
N LEU A 82 10.57 5.23 18.36
CA LEU A 82 9.92 6.52 18.07
C LEU A 82 10.89 7.71 18.16
N GLU A 83 12.00 7.54 18.87
CA GLU A 83 12.98 8.58 19.16
C GLU A 83 13.97 8.72 17.99
N GLY A 84 14.08 9.92 17.43
CA GLY A 84 15.00 10.27 16.35
C GLY A 84 15.25 11.78 16.33
N SER A 85 16.45 12.17 16.71
CA SER A 85 16.91 13.55 16.88
C SER A 85 17.05 14.30 15.54
N GLY A 86 16.44 15.50 15.47
CA GLY A 86 16.85 16.76 14.82
C GLY A 86 17.80 16.84 13.61
N ALA A 87 18.05 15.76 12.85
CA ALA A 87 18.96 15.80 11.71
C ALA A 87 18.30 16.40 10.46
N VAL A 88 19.12 17.07 9.65
CA VAL A 88 18.73 17.70 8.38
C VAL A 88 18.09 16.66 7.46
N ARG A 89 16.79 16.85 7.16
CA ARG A 89 15.98 15.95 6.33
C ARG A 89 16.43 16.01 4.87
N VAL A 90 17.17 15.00 4.42
CA VAL A 90 17.33 14.69 2.99
C VAL A 90 15.98 14.14 2.48
N PRO A 91 15.56 14.40 1.22
CA PRO A 91 14.36 13.76 0.66
C PRO A 91 14.54 12.24 0.60
N SER A 92 14.09 11.56 1.64
CA SER A 92 14.26 10.12 1.84
C SER A 92 13.10 9.31 1.26
N LEU A 93 11.92 9.92 1.08
CA LEU A 93 10.75 9.29 0.47
C LEU A 93 10.98 8.98 -1.01
N SER A 94 11.40 9.97 -1.80
CA SER A 94 11.67 9.80 -3.23
C SER A 94 12.74 8.74 -3.47
N LEU A 95 13.79 8.70 -2.64
CA LEU A 95 14.81 7.65 -2.71
C LEU A 95 14.24 6.25 -2.45
N ALA A 96 13.31 6.10 -1.50
CA ALA A 96 12.64 4.82 -1.27
C ALA A 96 11.83 4.36 -2.49
N VAL A 97 11.13 5.30 -3.15
CA VAL A 97 10.38 5.03 -4.38
C VAL A 97 11.33 4.61 -5.50
N LEU A 98 12.43 5.34 -5.71
CA LEU A 98 13.42 5.04 -6.76
C LEU A 98 14.11 3.70 -6.52
N ASP A 99 14.49 3.38 -5.28
CA ASP A 99 15.07 2.08 -4.92
C ASP A 99 14.08 0.94 -5.21
N ALA A 100 12.81 1.11 -4.86
CA ALA A 100 11.78 0.11 -5.15
C ALA A 100 11.59 -0.13 -6.65
N LEU A 101 11.59 0.93 -7.46
CA LEU A 101 11.52 0.83 -8.92
C LEU A 101 12.77 0.14 -9.49
N GLN A 102 13.95 0.46 -8.96
CA GLN A 102 15.20 -0.17 -9.34
C GLN A 102 15.20 -1.67 -9.00
N GLN A 103 14.76 -2.07 -7.81
CA GLN A 103 14.63 -3.48 -7.42
C GLN A 103 13.70 -4.24 -8.37
N ASN A 104 12.58 -3.63 -8.79
CA ASN A 104 11.70 -4.26 -9.76
C ASN A 104 12.36 -4.42 -11.13
N ARG A 105 13.11 -3.43 -11.62
CA ARG A 105 13.87 -3.55 -12.88
C ARG A 105 14.89 -4.68 -12.83
N GLN A 106 15.66 -4.77 -11.75
CA GLN A 106 16.64 -5.84 -11.58
C GLN A 106 15.98 -7.21 -11.61
N ARG A 107 14.83 -7.37 -10.95
CA ARG A 107 14.03 -8.59 -11.02
C ARG A 107 13.59 -8.90 -12.45
N MET A 108 13.10 -7.92 -13.19
CA MET A 108 12.65 -8.10 -14.58
C MET A 108 13.81 -8.52 -15.50
N GLN A 109 15.02 -8.04 -15.24
CA GLN A 109 16.21 -8.41 -16.02
C GLN A 109 16.71 -9.83 -15.74
N HIS A 110 16.47 -10.36 -14.53
CA HIS A 110 16.98 -11.67 -14.09
C HIS A 110 15.91 -12.77 -14.05
N GLY A 111 14.63 -12.45 -14.31
CA GLY A 111 13.52 -13.41 -14.27
C GLY A 111 13.21 -14.03 -15.65
N SER A 112 13.36 -15.35 -15.79
CA SER A 112 12.99 -16.10 -17.01
C SER A 112 11.49 -16.38 -17.17
N SER A 113 10.63 -15.73 -16.37
CA SER A 113 9.18 -15.94 -16.44
C SER A 113 8.53 -14.74 -17.11
N GLY A 114 8.27 -14.88 -18.41
CA GLY A 114 7.40 -13.97 -19.14
C GLY A 114 6.01 -13.88 -18.53
N ALA A 115 5.37 -12.74 -18.79
CA ALA A 115 3.99 -12.38 -18.46
C ALA A 115 3.72 -11.92 -17.01
N ALA A 116 3.94 -10.62 -16.77
CA ALA A 116 2.90 -9.65 -16.42
C ALA A 116 3.57 -8.35 -15.95
N GLY A 117 3.42 -7.28 -16.74
CA GLY A 117 3.69 -5.88 -16.42
C GLY A 117 4.93 -5.59 -15.57
N GLY A 118 6.00 -5.08 -16.17
CA GLY A 118 7.14 -4.49 -15.45
C GLY A 118 6.79 -3.23 -14.64
N PHE A 119 5.49 -2.95 -14.45
CA PHE A 119 5.00 -1.81 -13.71
C PHE A 119 4.75 -2.16 -12.25
N VAL A 120 4.87 -1.17 -11.38
CA VAL A 120 4.72 -1.28 -9.92
C VAL A 120 3.75 -0.22 -9.43
N GLU A 121 2.94 -0.58 -8.44
CA GLU A 121 2.13 0.39 -7.68
C GLU A 121 2.82 0.69 -6.35
N VAL A 122 3.00 1.97 -6.06
CA VAL A 122 3.67 2.45 -4.85
C VAL A 122 2.67 3.22 -4.00
N THR A 123 2.53 2.84 -2.74
CA THR A 123 1.70 3.52 -1.75
C THR A 123 2.58 4.00 -0.61
N ILE A 124 2.50 5.29 -0.32
CA ILE A 124 3.23 5.95 0.78
C ILE A 124 2.24 6.24 1.90
N VAL A 125 2.50 5.71 3.09
CA VAL A 125 1.71 5.96 4.29
C VAL A 125 2.45 6.98 5.15
N SER A 126 1.82 8.12 5.45
CA SER A 126 2.43 9.15 6.29
C SER A 126 1.39 9.93 7.10
N THR A 127 1.84 10.50 8.21
CA THR A 127 1.08 11.46 9.04
C THR A 127 1.51 12.91 8.76
N ARG A 128 2.41 13.15 7.80
CA ARG A 128 2.77 14.51 7.36
C ARG A 128 1.68 15.17 6.54
N PRO A 129 1.60 16.51 6.57
CA PRO A 129 0.71 17.24 5.69
C PRO A 129 1.06 16.99 4.22
N ARG A 130 0.04 17.01 3.36
CA ARG A 130 0.16 16.74 1.93
C ARG A 130 1.22 17.61 1.26
N CYS A 131 1.28 18.90 1.57
CA CYS A 131 2.20 19.85 0.95
C CYS A 131 3.68 19.45 1.13
N ASP A 132 4.05 18.99 2.33
CA ASP A 132 5.41 18.55 2.62
C ASP A 132 5.79 17.28 1.83
N LEU A 133 4.85 16.33 1.75
CA LEU A 133 5.02 15.09 1.00
C LEU A 133 5.20 15.37 -0.49
N LEU A 134 4.35 16.22 -1.06
CA LEU A 134 4.43 16.61 -2.47
C LEU A 134 5.74 17.33 -2.77
N HIS A 135 6.16 18.27 -1.92
CA HIS A 135 7.41 18.99 -2.11
C HIS A 135 8.65 18.08 -2.05
N ASP A 136 8.67 17.10 -1.13
CA ASP A 136 9.76 16.12 -1.04
C ASP A 136 9.82 15.17 -2.22
N LEU A 137 8.65 14.71 -2.69
CA LEU A 137 8.55 13.85 -3.86
C LEU A 137 8.91 14.60 -5.14
N ASP A 138 8.34 15.79 -5.35
CA ASP A 138 8.60 16.61 -6.54
C ASP A 138 10.08 16.96 -6.66
N ARG A 139 10.75 17.31 -5.54
CA ARG A 139 12.20 17.56 -5.53
C ARG A 139 13.02 16.33 -5.92
N GLY A 140 12.63 15.13 -5.48
CA GLY A 140 13.46 13.93 -5.65
C GLY A 140 13.09 13.04 -6.84
N LEU A 141 11.86 13.11 -7.34
CA LEU A 141 11.39 12.30 -8.47
C LEU A 141 11.54 13.02 -9.82
N LYS A 142 11.70 14.35 -9.85
CA LYS A 142 11.93 15.14 -11.07
C LYS A 142 13.07 14.60 -11.94
N GLU A 143 14.14 14.12 -11.32
CA GLU A 143 15.34 13.61 -12.01
C GLU A 143 15.36 12.07 -12.07
N GLY A 144 14.35 11.41 -11.51
CA GLY A 144 14.30 9.96 -11.39
C GLY A 144 13.66 9.28 -12.59
N ASP A 145 14.11 8.06 -12.89
CA ASP A 145 13.44 7.22 -13.89
C ASP A 145 12.18 6.58 -13.28
N LEU A 146 11.00 7.01 -13.75
CA LEU A 146 9.68 6.52 -13.32
C LEU A 146 9.01 5.59 -14.35
N SER A 147 9.74 5.11 -15.36
CA SER A 147 9.20 4.28 -16.46
C SER A 147 8.40 3.05 -16.02
N THR A 148 8.74 2.48 -14.86
CA THR A 148 8.09 1.29 -14.30
C THR A 148 7.06 1.62 -13.22
N LEU A 149 6.77 2.89 -12.96
CA LEU A 149 5.77 3.32 -12.00
C LEU A 149 4.42 3.39 -12.71
N ARG A 150 3.45 2.57 -12.29
CA ARG A 150 2.07 2.66 -12.80
C ARG A 150 1.22 3.62 -11.99
N ARG A 151 1.43 3.63 -10.67
CA ARG A 151 0.62 4.41 -9.74
C ARG A 151 1.44 4.81 -8.53
N LEU A 152 1.31 6.07 -8.11
CA LEU A 152 1.83 6.57 -6.84
C LEU A 152 0.66 7.10 -6.01
N LEU A 153 0.46 6.52 -4.84
CA LEU A 153 -0.63 6.87 -3.92
C LEU A 153 -0.05 7.38 -2.60
N LEU A 154 -0.48 8.55 -2.17
CA LEU A 154 -0.22 9.11 -0.85
C LEU A 154 -1.41 8.82 0.06
N LEU A 155 -1.19 7.94 1.04
CA LEU A 155 -2.11 7.67 2.13
C LEU A 155 -1.76 8.54 3.33
N HIS A 156 -2.54 9.59 3.55
CA HIS A 156 -2.44 10.42 4.74
C HIS A 156 -3.27 9.83 5.87
N VAL A 157 -2.63 9.52 6.99
CA VAL A 157 -3.31 9.04 8.20
C VAL A 157 -3.46 10.19 9.17
N SER A 158 -4.67 10.74 9.24
CA SER A 158 -4.94 11.92 10.05
C SER A 158 -4.89 11.54 11.54
N CYS A 159 -4.01 12.17 12.31
CA CYS A 159 -3.92 11.95 13.76
C CYS A 159 -4.74 12.96 14.57
N ASP A 160 -5.18 14.05 13.94
CA ASP A 160 -5.90 15.15 14.57
C ASP A 160 -7.36 15.19 14.09
N VAL A 161 -8.29 15.13 15.05
CA VAL A 161 -9.73 15.30 14.81
C VAL A 161 -10.06 16.75 14.38
N GLU A 162 -9.10 17.68 14.52
CA GLU A 162 -9.26 19.13 14.33
C GLU A 162 -8.55 19.69 13.07
N GLU A 163 -7.72 18.90 12.37
CA GLU A 163 -7.04 19.36 11.13
C GLU A 163 -7.97 19.37 9.90
N ASN A 164 -9.20 18.89 10.02
CA ASN A 164 -10.21 18.92 8.96
C ASN A 164 -10.76 20.34 8.66
N ARG A 165 -10.12 21.40 9.18
CA ARG A 165 -10.56 22.80 8.99
C ARG A 165 -9.56 23.71 8.29
N LEU A 166 -8.35 23.26 7.98
CA LEU A 166 -7.32 24.12 7.38
C LEU A 166 -6.45 23.38 6.35
N GLU A 167 -7.05 22.57 5.47
CA GLU A 167 -6.41 22.39 4.16
C GLU A 167 -6.79 23.61 3.33
N PRO A 168 -5.85 24.51 2.97
CA PRO A 168 -6.16 25.53 1.98
C PRO A 168 -6.55 24.80 0.70
N GLU A 169 -7.73 25.10 0.17
CA GLU A 169 -8.14 24.67 -1.16
C GLU A 169 -7.06 25.13 -2.15
N MET A 170 -6.13 24.23 -2.44
CA MET A 170 -5.10 24.45 -3.45
C MET A 170 -5.84 24.54 -4.77
N SER A 171 -5.81 25.75 -5.34
CA SER A 171 -6.31 26.07 -6.65
C SER A 171 -5.78 25.04 -7.65
N PRO A 172 -6.57 24.60 -8.65
CA PRO A 172 -6.21 23.50 -9.55
C PRO A 172 -5.06 23.81 -10.53
N ASP A 173 -4.26 24.86 -10.28
CA ASP A 173 -3.36 25.46 -11.28
C ASP A 173 -1.88 25.55 -10.83
N GLN A 174 -1.48 24.85 -9.76
CA GLN A 174 -0.08 24.78 -9.35
C GLN A 174 0.54 23.43 -9.66
N GLY A 175 1.10 23.34 -10.87
CA GLY A 175 2.05 22.32 -11.27
C GLY A 175 1.41 21.08 -11.86
N ALA A 176 1.38 21.00 -13.18
CA ALA A 176 1.26 19.73 -13.88
C ALA A 176 2.46 18.86 -13.49
N HIS A 177 2.32 18.07 -12.42
CA HIS A 177 3.30 17.06 -12.08
C HIS A 177 3.41 16.11 -13.28
N VAL A 178 4.63 15.73 -13.64
CA VAL A 178 4.90 14.83 -14.79
C VAL A 178 4.26 13.44 -14.59
N TYR A 179 3.87 13.14 -13.34
CA TYR A 179 3.24 11.91 -12.91
C TYR A 179 2.02 12.23 -12.03
N ASP A 180 0.96 11.44 -12.18
CA ASP A 180 -0.28 11.60 -11.40
C ASP A 180 -0.10 10.99 -10.00
N ILE A 181 -0.35 11.80 -8.96
CA ILE A 181 -0.23 11.38 -7.56
C ILE A 181 -1.62 11.35 -6.96
N ASP A 182 -2.12 10.14 -6.72
CA ASP A 182 -3.35 9.96 -5.98
C ASP A 182 -3.13 10.30 -4.51
N PHE A 183 -4.14 10.91 -3.88
CA PHE A 183 -4.11 11.20 -2.46
C PHE A 183 -5.37 10.68 -1.79
N HIS A 184 -5.20 10.07 -0.63
CA HIS A 184 -6.30 9.53 0.15
C HIS A 184 -6.05 9.78 1.64
N ALA A 185 -7.02 10.38 2.32
CA ALA A 185 -6.98 10.58 3.75
C ALA A 185 -7.82 9.51 4.46
N ILE A 186 -7.26 8.86 5.48
CA ILE A 186 -7.94 7.83 6.28
C ILE A 186 -7.78 8.13 7.77
N LEU A 187 -8.79 7.72 8.54
CA LEU A 187 -8.77 7.76 10.00
C LEU A 187 -7.76 6.77 10.59
N PRO A 188 -7.18 7.05 11.76
CA PRO A 188 -6.14 6.24 12.38
C PRO A 188 -6.76 5.05 13.14
N ASP A 189 -7.70 4.33 12.53
CA ASP A 189 -8.35 3.16 13.10
C ASP A 189 -8.08 1.89 12.29
N VAL A 190 -8.11 0.74 12.98
CA VAL A 190 -7.72 -0.54 12.39
C VAL A 190 -8.64 -0.92 11.24
N LEU A 191 -9.94 -0.66 11.38
CA LEU A 191 -10.94 -1.06 10.40
C LEU A 191 -10.78 -0.28 9.09
N SER A 192 -10.63 1.04 9.17
CA SER A 192 -10.47 1.89 7.99
C SER A 192 -9.18 1.55 7.22
N LEU A 193 -8.07 1.36 7.94
CA LEU A 193 -6.81 0.91 7.33
C LEU A 193 -6.91 -0.50 6.75
N GLU A 194 -7.60 -1.42 7.44
CA GLU A 194 -7.79 -2.79 6.94
C GLU A 194 -8.64 -2.83 5.67
N ILE A 195 -9.74 -2.06 5.61
CA ILE A 195 -10.58 -1.94 4.42
C ILE A 195 -9.76 -1.41 3.24
N PHE A 196 -9.00 -0.34 3.47
CA PHE A 196 -8.12 0.21 2.44
C PHE A 196 -7.07 -0.80 1.98
N LEU A 197 -6.36 -1.43 2.91
CA LEU A 197 -5.30 -2.40 2.58
C LEU A 197 -5.84 -3.62 1.85
N LYS A 198 -7.06 -4.08 2.19
CA LYS A 198 -7.75 -5.14 1.44
C LYS A 198 -8.04 -4.70 0.01
N SER A 199 -8.60 -3.51 -0.17
CA SER A 199 -8.91 -3.00 -1.51
C SER A 199 -7.64 -2.78 -2.34
N TRP A 200 -6.60 -2.25 -1.71
CA TRP A 200 -5.30 -2.02 -2.32
C TRP A 200 -4.59 -3.32 -2.73
N LEU A 201 -4.54 -4.30 -1.83
CA LEU A 201 -3.72 -5.50 -2.03
C LEU A 201 -4.47 -6.63 -2.74
N LEU A 202 -5.74 -6.84 -2.39
CA LEU A 202 -6.53 -8.01 -2.80
C LEU A 202 -7.54 -7.69 -3.90
N GLU A 203 -8.01 -6.43 -3.99
CA GLU A 203 -9.04 -6.03 -4.95
C GLU A 203 -8.49 -5.20 -6.12
N SER A 204 -7.17 -4.98 -6.21
CA SER A 204 -6.56 -4.27 -7.37
C SER A 204 -6.74 -5.03 -8.70
N ASN A 205 -7.29 -6.24 -8.64
CA ASN A 205 -7.88 -6.94 -9.77
C ASN A 205 -9.26 -6.35 -10.10
N GLY A 206 -9.34 -5.59 -11.19
CA GLY A 206 -10.57 -4.99 -11.72
C GLY A 206 -11.71 -5.94 -12.14
N GLU A 207 -11.70 -7.19 -11.70
CA GLU A 207 -12.92 -8.00 -11.67
C GLU A 207 -13.31 -8.20 -10.22
N LYS A 208 -14.38 -7.49 -9.83
CA LYS A 208 -15.37 -8.07 -8.93
C LYS A 208 -15.56 -9.51 -9.40
N GLU A 209 -14.99 -10.48 -8.68
CA GLU A 209 -15.60 -11.79 -8.66
C GLU A 209 -17.01 -11.50 -8.17
N LYS A 210 -17.95 -11.34 -9.12
CA LYS A 210 -19.34 -11.57 -8.86
C LYS A 210 -19.33 -12.98 -8.31
N CYS A 211 -19.32 -13.09 -7.00
CA CYS A 211 -19.91 -14.23 -6.32
C CYS A 211 -21.33 -14.30 -6.86
N GLN A 212 -21.52 -14.95 -8.01
CA GLN A 212 -22.79 -15.49 -8.41
C GLN A 212 -23.01 -16.59 -7.39
N LEU A 213 -23.54 -16.20 -6.23
CA LEU A 213 -24.22 -17.12 -5.34
C LEU A 213 -25.38 -17.65 -6.19
N ILE A 214 -25.13 -18.73 -6.92
CA ILE A 214 -26.19 -19.57 -7.46
C ILE A 214 -26.80 -20.22 -6.23
N PHE A 215 -27.75 -19.52 -5.61
CA PHE A 215 -28.68 -20.18 -4.73
C PHE A 215 -29.39 -21.22 -5.60
N PRO A 216 -29.34 -22.53 -5.26
CA PRO A 216 -30.19 -23.49 -5.91
C PRO A 216 -31.62 -23.00 -5.72
N ALA A 217 -32.22 -22.50 -6.80
CA ALA A 217 -33.63 -22.14 -6.84
C ALA A 217 -34.39 -23.37 -6.34
N GLY A 218 -35.22 -23.15 -5.31
CA GLY A 218 -35.76 -24.19 -4.46
C GLY A 218 -36.15 -25.45 -5.22
N ALA A 219 -35.66 -26.60 -4.72
CA ALA A 219 -36.22 -27.88 -5.06
C ALA A 219 -37.74 -27.76 -4.93
N GLN A 220 -38.43 -27.82 -6.06
CA GLN A 220 -39.87 -27.81 -6.14
C GLN A 220 -40.37 -28.99 -5.31
N CYS A 221 -40.98 -28.67 -4.18
CA CYS A 221 -41.75 -29.61 -3.41
C CYS A 221 -43.03 -29.89 -4.21
N GLU A 222 -42.97 -30.83 -5.16
CA GLU A 222 -44.14 -31.42 -5.80
C GLU A 222 -44.97 -32.16 -4.74
N ARG A 223 -45.87 -31.44 -4.06
CA ARG A 223 -46.94 -32.08 -3.29
C ARG A 223 -47.95 -32.62 -4.29
N LYS A 224 -47.73 -33.85 -4.75
CA LYS A 224 -48.81 -34.68 -5.33
C LYS A 224 -49.80 -34.98 -4.20
N PHE A 225 -50.87 -34.20 -4.13
CA PHE A 225 -52.04 -34.57 -3.36
C PHE A 225 -52.68 -35.80 -4.01
N HIS A 226 -52.39 -36.98 -3.47
CA HIS A 226 -53.28 -38.13 -3.58
C HIS A 226 -54.19 -38.13 -2.36
N ARG A 227 -55.49 -37.98 -2.57
CA ARG A 227 -56.49 -38.45 -1.62
C ARG A 227 -57.56 -39.22 -2.36
N LYS A 228 -57.79 -40.42 -1.84
CA LYS A 228 -58.83 -41.41 -2.15
C LYS A 228 -60.22 -40.80 -2.21
#